data_AF-A0AAV6ZCW0-F1
#
_entry.id   AF-A0AAV6ZCW0-F1
#
_cell.length_a   1.000
_cell.length_b   1.000
_cell.length_c   1.000
_cell.angle_alpha   90.00
_cell.angle_beta   90.00
_cell.angle_gamma   90.00
#
_symmetry.space_group_name_H-M   'P 1'
#
loop_
_entity.id
_entity.type
_entity.pdbx_description
1 polymer ?
#
loop_
_entity_poly.entity_id
_entity_poly.type
_entity_poly.pdbx_seq_one_letter_code
_entity_poly.pdbx_strand_id
1 'polypeptide(L)'
;YVAASKPVDNKLCTDPPLSTSQLCHVPCPIECEVSAWSAWGPCTFENCEDQQSKKGFKLRKRSITNEPTGGTGNCPHLVEAIPCEEPSCYDWRLDRLENVLQKMSTPKNKSFRGV
;
A
#
# COMPACT_ATOMS: atom_id res chain seq x y z
N TYR A 1 43.19 -16.17 22.51
CA TYR A 1 43.16 -15.60 21.14
C TYR A 1 43.82 -16.62 20.24
N VAL A 2 43.05 -17.35 19.42
CA VAL A 2 43.62 -18.31 18.47
C VAL A 2 44.09 -17.53 17.26
N ALA A 3 45.41 -17.44 17.08
CA ALA A 3 45.99 -16.87 15.88
C ALA A 3 45.75 -17.86 14.72
N ALA A 4 45.07 -17.40 13.68
CA ALA A 4 44.92 -18.19 12.46
C ALA A 4 46.32 -18.51 11.90
N SER A 5 46.57 -19.79 11.64
CA SER A 5 47.84 -20.26 11.06
C SER A 5 48.02 -19.68 9.65
N LYS A 6 49.28 -19.42 9.26
CA LYS A 6 49.58 -18.95 7.90
C LYS A 6 49.11 -20.00 6.88
N PRO A 7 48.50 -19.58 5.75
CA PRO A 7 48.07 -20.50 4.72
C PRO A 7 49.28 -21.24 4.14
N VAL A 8 49.11 -22.54 3.89
CA VAL A 8 50.14 -23.41 3.28
C VAL A 8 50.25 -23.10 1.79
N ASP A 9 51.46 -23.28 1.22
CA ASP A 9 51.69 -23.12 -0.21
C ASP A 9 50.85 -24.14 -1.00
N ASN A 10 50.12 -23.66 -2.00
CA ASN A 10 49.17 -24.45 -2.78
C ASN A 10 49.79 -25.66 -3.47
N LYS A 11 51.11 -25.67 -3.67
CA LYS A 11 51.86 -26.81 -4.24
C LYS A 11 51.97 -28.01 -3.29
N LEU A 12 51.68 -27.83 -2.01
CA LEU A 12 51.70 -28.87 -0.99
C LEU A 12 50.34 -29.54 -0.79
N CYS A 13 49.30 -29.04 -1.47
CA CYS A 13 47.97 -29.64 -1.47
C CYS A 13 47.95 -30.87 -2.40
N THR A 14 47.67 -32.04 -1.86
CA THR A 14 47.62 -33.31 -2.61
C THR A 14 46.25 -33.54 -3.27
N ASP A 15 45.20 -32.92 -2.73
CA ASP A 15 43.84 -33.05 -3.23
C ASP A 15 43.63 -32.19 -4.48
N PRO A 16 42.77 -32.63 -5.42
CA PRO A 16 42.37 -31.80 -6.54
C PRO A 16 41.81 -30.47 -6.03
N PRO A 17 42.13 -29.33 -6.66
CA PRO A 17 41.56 -28.06 -6.25
C PRO A 17 40.04 -28.15 -6.34
N LEU A 18 39.37 -27.93 -5.20
CA LEU A 18 37.91 -27.77 -5.19
C LEU A 18 37.54 -26.63 -6.14
N SER A 19 36.43 -26.77 -6.84
CA SER A 19 35.94 -25.73 -7.74
C SER A 19 35.77 -24.43 -6.96
N THR A 20 36.65 -23.47 -7.22
CA THR A 20 36.61 -22.15 -6.57
C THR A 20 35.54 -21.26 -7.16
N SER A 21 34.94 -21.67 -8.28
CA SER A 21 33.79 -21.05 -8.89
C SER A 21 32.60 -21.99 -8.86
N GLN A 22 31.42 -21.43 -8.61
CA GLN A 22 30.15 -22.10 -8.77
C GLN A 22 29.26 -21.22 -9.64
N LEU A 23 28.35 -21.83 -10.38
CA LEU A 23 27.36 -21.10 -11.14
C LEU A 23 26.41 -20.42 -10.15
N CYS A 24 26.42 -19.09 -10.10
CA CYS A 24 25.45 -18.32 -9.33
C CYS A 24 24.44 -17.67 -10.28
N HIS A 25 23.17 -17.68 -9.87
CA HIS A 25 22.13 -16.93 -10.56
C HIS A 25 21.77 -15.72 -9.68
N VAL A 26 22.15 -14.54 -10.13
CA VAL A 26 21.74 -13.27 -9.51
C VAL A 26 20.67 -12.66 -10.42
N PRO A 27 19.40 -12.62 -9.97
CA PRO A 27 18.35 -12.00 -10.77
C PRO A 27 18.64 -10.50 -10.94
N CYS A 28 18.29 -9.94 -12.10
CA CYS A 28 18.41 -8.51 -12.35
C CYS A 28 17.49 -7.74 -11.38
N PRO A 29 17.91 -6.58 -10.87
CA PRO A 29 17.03 -5.74 -10.06
C PRO A 29 15.85 -5.31 -10.93
N ILE A 30 14.64 -5.57 -10.44
CA ILE A 30 13.41 -5.14 -11.09
C ILE A 30 12.94 -3.87 -10.38
N GLU A 31 12.58 -2.85 -11.16
CA GLU A 31 12.01 -1.61 -10.65
C GLU A 31 10.58 -1.84 -10.10
N CYS A 32 10.16 -1.00 -9.16
CA CYS A 32 8.81 -1.07 -8.61
C CYS A 32 7.78 -0.58 -9.64
N GLU A 33 6.87 -1.47 -10.03
CA GLU A 33 5.78 -1.15 -10.95
C GLU A 33 4.48 -0.95 -10.17
N VAL A 34 3.73 0.11 -10.50
CA VAL A 34 2.48 0.46 -9.82
C VAL A 34 1.33 0.55 -10.82
N SER A 35 0.12 0.28 -10.34
CA SER A 35 -1.09 0.35 -11.14
C SER A 35 -1.50 1.80 -11.47
N ALA A 36 -2.46 1.92 -12.40
CA ALA A 36 -3.13 3.18 -12.64
C ALA A 36 -3.86 3.66 -11.39
N TRP A 37 -3.98 4.98 -11.26
CA TRP A 37 -4.73 5.59 -10.16
C TRP A 37 -6.20 5.20 -10.18
N SER A 38 -6.77 4.99 -9.00
CA SER A 38 -8.22 4.96 -8.80
C SER A 38 -8.84 6.30 -9.20
N ALA A 39 -10.16 6.29 -9.42
CA ALA A 39 -10.93 7.52 -9.42
C ALA A 39 -10.72 8.30 -8.11
N TRP A 40 -10.86 9.63 -8.19
CA TRP A 40 -10.89 10.47 -7.00
C TRP A 40 -12.10 10.12 -6.13
N GLY A 41 -11.85 9.96 -4.83
CA GLY A 41 -12.89 9.84 -3.82
C GLY A 41 -13.67 11.14 -3.63
N PRO A 42 -14.73 11.11 -2.81
CA PRO A 42 -15.51 12.30 -2.48
C PRO A 42 -14.65 13.34 -1.77
N CYS A 43 -15.05 14.61 -1.89
CA CYS A 43 -14.44 15.70 -1.12
C CYS A 43 -14.92 15.60 0.34
N THR A 44 -13.99 15.35 1.26
CA THR A 44 -14.29 15.21 2.70
C THR A 44 -13.53 16.27 3.50
N PHE A 45 -14.12 16.71 4.61
CA PHE A 45 -13.44 17.63 5.54
C PHE A 45 -12.21 16.95 6.15
N GLU A 46 -11.17 17.75 6.42
CA GLU A 46 -10.03 17.28 7.22
C GLU A 46 -10.45 17.00 8.66
N ASN A 47 -11.25 17.90 9.24
CA ASN A 47 -11.91 17.70 10.52
C ASN A 47 -13.41 18.05 10.38
N CYS A 48 -14.26 17.06 10.64
CA CYS A 48 -15.71 17.23 10.57
C CYS A 48 -16.31 18.09 11.70
N GLU A 49 -15.56 18.35 12.77
CA GLU A 49 -15.98 19.23 13.87
C GLU A 49 -15.85 20.72 13.50
N ASP A 50 -14.90 21.07 12.62
CA ASP A 50 -14.70 22.43 12.12
C ASP A 50 -15.17 22.57 10.66
N GLN A 51 -16.49 22.47 10.48
CA GLN A 51 -17.11 22.69 9.18
C GLN A 51 -17.11 24.16 8.72
N GLN A 52 -16.69 25.09 9.59
CA GLN A 52 -16.68 26.52 9.32
C GLN A 52 -15.65 26.87 8.22
N SER A 53 -14.54 26.12 8.21
CA SER A 53 -13.41 26.33 7.31
C SER A 53 -13.71 26.01 5.84
N LYS A 54 -14.77 25.23 5.55
CA LYS A 54 -15.14 24.73 4.20
C LYS A 54 -13.97 24.16 3.37
N LYS A 55 -12.90 23.71 4.03
CA LYS A 55 -11.70 23.16 3.38
C LYS A 55 -11.67 21.65 3.55
N GLY A 56 -11.41 20.95 2.45
CA GLY A 56 -11.30 19.50 2.47
C GLY A 56 -10.35 18.98 1.42
N PHE A 57 -10.27 17.66 1.37
CA PHE A 57 -9.42 16.94 0.43
C PHE A 57 -10.16 15.79 -0.22
N LYS A 58 -9.80 15.49 -1.46
CA LYS A 58 -10.18 14.27 -2.17
C LYS A 58 -8.94 13.39 -2.30
N LEU A 59 -9.13 12.09 -2.08
CA LEU A 59 -8.08 11.09 -2.07
C LEU A 59 -8.19 10.17 -3.29
N ARG A 60 -7.07 9.76 -3.84
CA ARG A 60 -6.99 8.64 -4.78
C ARG A 60 -5.88 7.69 -4.38
N LYS A 61 -6.01 6.42 -4.78
CA LYS A 61 -5.07 5.36 -4.41
C LYS A 61 -4.64 4.56 -5.64
N ARG A 62 -3.45 3.99 -5.57
CA ARG A 62 -2.96 2.97 -6.50
C ARG A 62 -2.27 1.86 -5.71
N SER A 63 -2.00 0.75 -6.36
CA SER A 63 -1.38 -0.43 -5.76
C SER A 63 -0.07 -0.77 -6.44
N ILE A 64 0.80 -1.50 -5.75
CA ILE A 64 1.99 -2.08 -6.36
C ILE A 64 1.54 -3.28 -7.19
N THR A 65 1.95 -3.31 -8.46
CA THR A 65 1.74 -4.43 -9.38
C THR A 65 2.94 -5.37 -9.36
N ASN A 66 4.16 -4.82 -9.21
CA ASN A 66 5.37 -5.60 -9.09
C ASN A 66 6.29 -5.05 -8.00
N GLU A 67 6.65 -5.92 -7.06
CA GLU A 67 7.53 -5.59 -5.94
C GLU A 67 8.99 -5.50 -6.41
N PRO A 68 9.74 -4.47 -6.00
CA PRO A 68 11.13 -4.31 -6.40
C PRO A 68 11.99 -5.43 -5.77
N THR A 69 12.73 -6.16 -6.61
CA THR A 69 13.51 -7.35 -6.17
C THR A 69 14.99 -7.04 -5.88
N GLY A 70 15.40 -5.77 -5.92
CA GLY A 70 16.76 -5.38 -5.57
C GLY A 70 17.00 -3.88 -5.72
N GLY A 71 17.82 -3.33 -4.82
CA GLY A 71 18.12 -1.90 -4.72
C GLY A 71 17.40 -1.23 -3.55
N THR A 72 17.93 -0.07 -3.11
CA THR A 72 17.34 0.79 -2.07
C THR A 72 16.11 1.57 -2.56
N GLY A 73 15.56 1.20 -3.72
CA GLY A 73 14.48 1.90 -4.41
C GLY A 73 13.14 1.62 -3.74
N ASN A 74 12.67 2.55 -2.92
CA ASN A 74 11.30 2.52 -2.41
C ASN A 74 10.31 2.71 -3.56
N CYS A 75 9.18 2.01 -3.51
CA CYS A 75 8.07 2.24 -4.43
C CYS A 75 7.57 3.69 -4.36
N PRO A 76 7.08 4.26 -5.47
CA PRO A 76 6.50 5.59 -5.46
C PRO A 76 5.23 5.62 -4.59
N HIS A 77 4.82 6.81 -4.15
CA HIS A 77 3.67 6.96 -3.24
C HIS A 77 2.40 6.32 -3.80
N LEU A 78 1.62 5.69 -2.92
CA LEU A 78 0.42 4.93 -3.29
C LEU A 78 -0.88 5.69 -3.01
N VAL A 79 -0.80 6.84 -2.33
CA VAL A 79 -1.94 7.66 -1.95
C VAL A 79 -1.62 9.11 -2.29
N GLU A 80 -2.59 9.78 -2.89
CA GLU A 80 -2.51 11.20 -3.22
C GLU A 80 -3.73 11.93 -2.69
N ALA A 81 -3.52 13.16 -2.20
CA ALA A 81 -4.54 14.04 -1.68
C ALA A 81 -4.46 15.37 -2.42
N ILE A 82 -5.60 15.91 -2.84
CA ILE A 82 -5.68 17.27 -3.40
C ILE A 82 -6.79 18.06 -2.71
N PRO A 83 -6.60 19.38 -2.52
CA PRO A 83 -7.62 20.22 -1.92
C PRO A 83 -8.87 20.27 -2.80
N CYS A 84 -10.02 20.45 -2.15
CA CYS A 84 -11.29 20.65 -2.80
C CYS A 84 -12.16 21.66 -2.04
N GLU A 85 -13.07 22.27 -2.80
CA GLU A 85 -14.07 23.19 -2.30
C GLU A 85 -15.34 22.39 -1.96
N GLU A 86 -16.09 22.86 -0.96
CA GLU A 86 -17.37 22.26 -0.52
C GLU A 86 -17.27 20.79 -0.05
N PRO A 87 -16.44 20.51 0.97
CA PRO A 87 -16.39 19.19 1.59
C PRO A 87 -17.69 18.80 2.28
N SER A 88 -17.89 17.49 2.43
CA SER A 88 -19.04 16.89 3.11
C SER A 88 -18.58 15.98 4.26
N CYS A 89 -19.38 15.91 5.32
CA CYS A 89 -19.21 14.95 6.41
C CYS A 89 -20.37 13.99 6.44
N TYR A 90 -20.06 12.75 6.80
CA TYR A 90 -21.02 11.68 6.90
C TYR A 90 -21.11 11.26 8.37
N ASP A 91 -22.33 11.16 8.89
CA ASP A 91 -22.60 10.61 10.22
C ASP A 91 -23.10 9.16 10.07
N TRP A 92 -22.35 8.22 10.63
CA TRP A 92 -22.69 6.81 10.58
C TRP A 92 -23.50 6.44 11.82
N ARG A 93 -24.82 6.32 11.66
CA ARG A 93 -25.68 5.85 12.74
C ARG A 93 -25.68 4.32 12.79
N LEU A 94 -25.02 3.78 13.80
CA LEU A 94 -25.13 2.36 14.16
C LEU A 94 -26.55 2.10 14.66
N ASP A 95 -27.39 1.60 13.76
CA ASP A 95 -28.68 1.01 14.13
C ASP A 95 -28.40 -0.34 14.81
N ARG A 96 -29.22 -0.74 15.80
CA ARG A 96 -29.04 -2.07 16.45
C ARG A 96 -29.11 -3.16 15.37
N LEU A 97 -28.26 -4.19 15.46
CA LEU A 97 -28.27 -5.35 14.55
C LEU A 97 -29.69 -5.98 14.44
N GLU A 98 -30.47 -5.87 15.50
CA GLU A 98 -31.89 -6.27 15.59
C GLU A 98 -32.80 -5.50 14.60
N ASN A 99 -32.48 -4.24 14.28
CA ASN A 99 -33.26 -3.36 13.41
C ASN A 99 -32.91 -3.52 11.92
N VAL A 100 -31.73 -4.05 11.59
CA VAL A 100 -31.32 -4.30 10.19
C VAL A 100 -32.13 -5.45 9.60
N LEU A 101 -32.43 -6.48 10.39
CA LEU A 101 -33.28 -7.61 9.97
C LEU A 101 -34.76 -7.18 9.82
N GLN A 102 -35.25 -6.25 10.64
CA GLN A 102 -36.65 -5.79 10.58
C GLN A 102 -36.94 -4.90 9.35
N LYS A 103 -35.92 -4.16 8.85
CA LYS A 103 -36.05 -3.33 7.64
C LYS A 103 -36.11 -4.14 6.34
N MET A 104 -35.74 -5.42 6.34
CA MET A 104 -35.85 -6.31 5.18
C MET A 104 -37.24 -6.95 5.01
N SER A 105 -38.14 -6.84 6.02
CA SER A 105 -39.45 -7.51 6.04
C SER A 105 -40.66 -6.57 5.92
N THR A 106 -40.47 -5.25 5.92
CA THR A 106 -41.61 -4.30 5.86
C THR A 106 -41.64 -3.48 4.57
N PRO A 107 -42.72 -3.58 3.75
CA PRO A 107 -42.89 -2.71 2.59
C PRO A 107 -43.53 -1.40 3.04
N LYS A 108 -42.75 -0.32 3.12
CA LYS A 108 -43.31 1.03 3.29
C LYS A 108 -42.61 2.04 2.37
N ASN A 109 -43.26 2.19 1.23
CA ASN A 109 -43.52 3.43 0.47
C ASN A 109 -42.41 4.48 0.30
N LYS A 110 -42.12 4.72 -0.98
CA LYS A 110 -41.35 5.83 -1.56
C LYS A 110 -41.75 7.20 -0.97
N SER A 111 -40.76 8.03 -0.68
CA SER A 111 -40.77 9.45 -1.06
C SER A 111 -39.36 10.03 -0.91
N PHE A 112 -38.56 9.97 -1.98
CA PHE A 112 -37.44 10.91 -2.16
C PHE A 112 -37.95 12.03 -3.06
N ARG A 113 -38.18 13.21 -2.48
CA ARG A 113 -38.31 14.46 -3.23
C ARG A 113 -36.99 15.18 -3.03
N GLY A 114 -36.13 15.12 -4.04
CA GLY A 114 -34.94 15.96 -4.13
C GLY A 114 -35.34 17.41 -4.30
N VAL A 115 -34.59 18.28 -3.63
CA VAL A 115 -34.43 19.69 -3.96
C VAL A 115 -32.97 19.85 -4.36
#